data_AF-A0A2V8MKM1-F1
#
_entry.id   AF-A0A2V8MKM1-F1
#
_cell.length_a   1.000
_cell.length_b   1.000
_cell.length_c   1.000
_cell.angle_alpha   90.00
_cell.angle_beta   90.00
_cell.angle_gamma   90.00
#
_symmetry.space_group_name_H-M   'P 1'
#
loop_
_entity.id
_entity.type
_entity.pdbx_description
1 polymer ?
#
loop_
_entity_poly.entity_id
_entity_poly.type
_entity_poly.pdbx_seq_one_letter_code
_entity_poly.pdbx_strand_id
1 'polypeptide(L)'
;EQFTLPFRKLAHANALRRRMTKALDHVQPDAAPQDARNAMTFAVVGGGASGVELATKMADLLQDAFRRRALRGEPRVLVIEMTDHVVPGMGDEIRKFVEQALFESRVEVHTQTRVAR
;
A
#
# COMPACT_ATOMS: atom_id res chain seq x y z
N GLU A 1 -17.70 -0.52 3.44
CA GLU A 1 -17.76 -0.30 1.98
C GLU A 1 -17.71 1.16 1.56
N GLN A 2 -18.41 2.08 2.24
CA GLN A 2 -18.48 3.50 1.84
C GLN A 2 -17.11 4.22 1.71
N PHE A 3 -16.09 3.76 2.43
CA PHE A 3 -14.75 4.39 2.45
C PHE A 3 -13.64 3.53 1.80
N THR A 4 -13.99 2.40 1.19
CA THR A 4 -13.03 1.43 0.65
C THR A 4 -13.20 1.27 -0.85
N LEU A 5 -12.10 1.00 -1.56
CA LEU A 5 -12.13 0.65 -2.97
C LEU A 5 -11.98 -0.86 -3.13
N PRO A 6 -12.94 -1.59 -3.73
CA PRO A 6 -12.71 -2.97 -4.13
C PRO A 6 -11.62 -3.01 -5.20
N PHE A 7 -10.92 -4.14 -5.38
CA PHE A 7 -9.89 -4.28 -6.42
C PHE A 7 -9.99 -5.67 -7.09
N ARG A 8 -10.77 -5.73 -8.18
CA ARG A 8 -11.09 -6.99 -8.91
C ARG A 8 -11.35 -6.77 -10.40
N LYS A 9 -11.78 -5.57 -10.79
CA LYS A 9 -12.10 -5.20 -12.16
C LYS A 9 -11.18 -4.07 -12.62
N LEU A 10 -10.99 -3.91 -13.93
CA LEU A 10 -10.22 -2.81 -14.50
C LEU A 10 -10.74 -1.42 -14.06
N ALA A 11 -12.06 -1.27 -13.95
CA ALA A 11 -12.68 -0.04 -13.44
C ALA A 11 -12.19 0.32 -12.03
N HIS A 12 -11.93 -0.69 -11.18
CA HIS A 12 -11.41 -0.49 -9.82
C HIS A 12 -9.96 -0.01 -9.85
N ALA A 13 -9.12 -0.60 -10.71
CA ALA A 13 -7.74 -0.15 -10.89
C ALA A 13 -7.67 1.31 -11.36
N ASN A 14 -8.55 1.69 -12.30
CA ASN A 14 -8.68 3.08 -12.73
C ASN A 14 -9.13 4.02 -11.61
N ALA A 15 -10.04 3.57 -10.73
CA ALA A 15 -10.48 4.34 -9.57
C ALA A 15 -9.35 4.53 -8.55
N LEU A 16 -8.61 3.47 -8.24
CA LEU A 16 -7.44 3.53 -7.35
C LEU A 16 -6.38 4.48 -7.89
N ARG A 17 -6.01 4.35 -9.17
CA ARG A 17 -5.05 5.26 -9.82
C ARG A 17 -5.49 6.70 -9.69
N ARG A 18 -6.76 7.02 -10.00
CA ARG A 18 -7.31 8.38 -9.84
C ARG A 18 -7.22 8.87 -8.39
N ARG A 19 -7.48 8.02 -7.40
CA ARG A 19 -7.39 8.38 -5.98
C ARG A 19 -5.95 8.68 -5.56
N MET A 20 -4.99 7.88 -6.01
CA MET A 20 -3.56 8.07 -5.74
C MET A 20 -3.03 9.34 -6.41
N THR A 21 -3.33 9.55 -7.70
CA THR A 21 -2.94 10.77 -8.42
C THR A 21 -3.55 12.01 -7.78
N LYS A 22 -4.86 11.98 -7.48
CA LYS A 22 -5.51 13.11 -6.81
C LYS A 22 -4.88 13.39 -5.45
N ALA A 23 -4.54 12.38 -4.64
CA ALA A 23 -3.84 12.61 -3.37
C ALA A 23 -2.46 13.27 -3.58
N LEU A 24 -1.68 12.75 -4.53
CA LEU A 24 -0.37 13.28 -4.88
C LEU A 24 -0.41 14.73 -5.39
N ASP A 25 -1.46 15.11 -6.13
CA ASP A 25 -1.64 16.48 -6.62
C ASP A 25 -1.80 17.51 -5.49
N HIS A 26 -2.26 17.08 -4.31
CA HIS A 26 -2.39 17.95 -3.13
C HIS A 26 -1.10 18.01 -2.29
N VAL A 27 -0.07 17.22 -2.63
CA VAL A 27 1.22 17.26 -1.93
C VAL A 27 2.16 18.22 -2.66
N GLN A 28 2.48 19.33 -2.00
CA GLN A 28 3.44 20.32 -2.50
C GLN A 28 4.89 19.90 -2.16
N PRO A 29 5.88 20.27 -2.99
CA PRO A 29 7.29 19.95 -2.71
C PRO A 29 7.83 20.51 -1.38
N ASP A 30 7.30 21.64 -0.92
CA ASP A 30 7.67 22.32 0.32
C ASP A 30 6.83 21.88 1.54
N ALA A 31 5.87 20.96 1.35
CA ALA A 31 5.07 20.42 2.44
C ALA A 31 5.95 19.80 3.54
N ALA A 32 5.50 19.90 4.78
CA ALA A 32 6.18 19.25 5.88
C ALA A 32 6.21 17.72 5.63
N PRO A 33 7.32 17.02 5.92
CA PRO A 33 7.43 15.58 5.67
C PRO A 33 6.29 14.76 6.29
N GLN A 34 5.81 15.16 7.46
CA GLN A 34 4.70 14.49 8.14
C GLN A 34 3.36 14.66 7.40
N ASP A 35 3.11 15.82 6.81
CA ASP A 35 1.88 16.10 6.07
C ASP A 35 1.85 15.32 4.76
N ALA A 36 2.98 15.29 4.04
CA ALA A 36 3.15 14.48 2.84
C ALA A 36 2.95 12.99 3.16
N ARG A 37 3.57 12.49 4.25
CA ARG A 37 3.39 11.12 4.75
C ARG A 37 1.93 10.81 5.06
N ASN A 38 1.24 11.70 5.76
CA ASN A 38 -0.18 11.52 6.14
C ASN A 38 -1.09 11.50 4.90
N ALA A 39 -0.87 12.42 3.95
CA ALA A 39 -1.64 12.48 2.71
C ALA A 39 -1.43 11.26 1.80
N MET A 40 -0.25 10.64 1.90
CA MET A 40 0.21 9.54 1.04
C MET A 40 0.34 8.21 1.79
N THR A 41 -0.52 8.00 2.78
CA THR A 41 -0.68 6.70 3.47
C THR A 41 -1.88 5.95 2.90
N PHE A 42 -1.66 4.73 2.43
CA PHE A 42 -2.68 3.82 1.90
C PHE A 42 -2.67 2.48 2.65
N ALA A 43 -3.84 1.89 2.83
CA ALA A 43 -3.97 0.57 3.44
C ALA A 43 -4.65 -0.41 2.47
N VAL A 44 -4.09 -1.60 2.36
CA VAL A 44 -4.62 -2.76 1.65
C VAL A 44 -5.10 -3.76 2.69
N VAL A 45 -6.40 -4.09 2.65
CA VAL A 45 -7.00 -5.06 3.58
C VAL A 45 -7.01 -6.43 2.92
N GLY A 46 -6.32 -7.38 3.53
CA GLY A 46 -6.03 -8.72 3.02
C GLY A 46 -4.58 -8.85 2.57
N GLY A 47 -3.85 -9.75 3.20
CA GLY A 47 -2.48 -10.16 2.91
C GLY A 47 -2.38 -11.39 2.01
N GLY A 48 -3.45 -11.80 1.33
CA GLY A 48 -3.38 -12.81 0.27
C GLY A 48 -2.58 -12.33 -0.96
N ALA A 49 -2.37 -13.22 -1.93
CA ALA A 49 -1.51 -12.94 -3.10
C ALA A 49 -1.85 -11.62 -3.81
N SER A 50 -3.13 -11.37 -4.09
CA SER A 50 -3.57 -10.12 -4.74
C SER A 50 -3.33 -8.87 -3.90
N GLY A 51 -3.44 -8.96 -2.57
CA GLY A 51 -3.21 -7.83 -1.68
C GLY A 51 -1.74 -7.48 -1.57
N VAL A 52 -0.88 -8.50 -1.47
CA VAL A 52 0.58 -8.37 -1.48
C VAL A 52 1.08 -7.75 -2.78
N GLU A 53 0.64 -8.27 -3.93
CA GLU A 53 1.06 -7.75 -5.24
C GLU A 53 0.59 -6.30 -5.42
N LEU A 54 -0.65 -5.99 -5.02
CA LEU A 54 -1.16 -4.63 -5.07
C LEU A 54 -0.33 -3.69 -4.19
N ALA A 55 -0.03 -4.09 -2.95
CA ALA A 55 0.68 -3.25 -1.99
C ALA A 55 2.10 -2.94 -2.46
N THR A 56 2.85 -3.94 -2.93
CA THR A 56 4.21 -3.76 -3.45
C THR A 56 4.22 -2.83 -4.67
N LYS A 57 3.32 -3.04 -5.64
CA LYS A 57 3.20 -2.15 -6.81
C LYS A 57 2.77 -0.74 -6.46
N MET A 58 1.89 -0.57 -5.48
CA MET A 58 1.54 0.76 -4.98
C MET A 58 2.75 1.44 -4.34
N ALA A 59 3.53 0.73 -3.52
CA ALA A 59 4.72 1.28 -2.87
C ALA A 59 5.76 1.74 -3.91
N ASP A 60 6.07 0.90 -4.89
CA ASP A 60 6.99 1.23 -5.99
C ASP A 60 6.56 2.51 -6.72
N LEU A 61 5.28 2.59 -7.11
CA LEU A 61 4.74 3.75 -7.84
C LEU A 61 4.77 5.03 -7.02
N LEU A 62 4.45 4.95 -5.74
CA LEU A 62 4.45 6.12 -4.85
C LEU A 62 5.86 6.61 -4.58
N GLN A 63 6.82 5.71 -4.34
CA GLN A 63 8.23 6.07 -4.15
C GLN A 63 8.82 6.71 -5.41
N ASP A 64 8.52 6.17 -6.59
CA ASP A 64 8.95 6.77 -7.86
C ASP A 64 8.33 8.17 -8.05
N ALA A 65 7.05 8.33 -7.73
CA ALA A 65 6.37 9.63 -7.81
C ALA A 65 7.00 10.68 -6.88
N PHE A 66 7.33 10.31 -5.64
CA PHE A 66 8.02 11.20 -4.68
C PHE A 66 9.39 11.62 -5.21
N ARG A 67 10.16 10.66 -5.73
CA ARG A 67 11.49 10.91 -6.31
C ARG A 67 11.44 11.87 -7.49
N ARG A 68 10.52 11.63 -8.45
CA ARG A 68 10.38 12.46 -9.66
C ARG A 68 9.92 13.88 -9.35
N ARG A 69 9.11 14.06 -8.30
CA ARG A 69 8.57 15.37 -7.88
C ARG A 69 9.40 16.05 -6.77
N ALA A 70 10.51 15.45 -6.36
CA ALA A 70 11.35 15.93 -5.25
C ALA A 70 10.54 16.23 -3.98
N LEU A 71 9.53 15.41 -3.68
CA LEU A 71 8.70 15.57 -2.48
C LEU A 71 9.49 15.17 -1.24
N ARG A 72 9.27 15.89 -0.15
CA ARG A 72 9.82 15.55 1.17
C ARG A 72 9.01 14.46 1.85
N GLY A 73 9.65 13.69 2.74
CA GLY A 73 9.02 12.58 3.45
C GLY A 73 8.94 11.29 2.62
N GLU A 74 8.17 10.32 3.10
CA GLU A 74 8.03 9.02 2.44
C GLU A 74 6.55 8.59 2.41
N PRO A 75 6.06 8.07 1.27
CA PRO A 75 4.72 7.51 1.19
C PRO A 75 4.66 6.19 1.97
N ARG A 76 3.45 5.80 2.40
CA ARG A 76 3.25 4.57 3.18
C ARG A 76 2.20 3.68 2.54
N VAL A 77 2.50 2.40 2.48
CA VAL A 77 1.54 1.36 2.11
C VAL A 77 1.54 0.31 3.22
N LEU A 78 0.36 0.06 3.76
CA LEU A 78 0.13 -0.92 4.81
C LEU A 78 -0.63 -2.12 4.24
N VAL A 79 -0.27 -3.33 4.65
CA VAL A 79 -1.07 -4.55 4.48
C VAL A 79 -1.64 -4.92 5.84
N ILE A 80 -2.95 -5.07 5.93
CA ILE A 80 -3.66 -5.49 7.14
C ILE A 80 -4.25 -6.87 6.88
N GLU A 81 -3.80 -7.87 7.63
CA GLU A 81 -4.23 -9.27 7.50
C GLU A 81 -4.72 -9.81 8.85
N MET A 82 -5.83 -10.54 8.81
CA MET A 82 -6.46 -11.12 10.00
C MET A 82 -5.75 -12.39 10.46
N THR A 83 -5.13 -13.14 9.55
CA THR A 83 -4.33 -14.32 9.88
C THR A 83 -2.98 -13.93 10.44
N ASP A 84 -2.28 -14.90 11.02
CA ASP A 84 -0.91 -14.76 11.54
C ASP A 84 0.14 -14.48 10.46
N HIS A 85 -0.17 -14.77 9.20
CA HIS A 85 0.75 -14.61 8.09
C HIS A 85 0.12 -14.04 6.83
N VAL A 86 0.96 -13.42 5.99
CA VAL A 86 0.64 -13.11 4.59
C VAL A 86 0.65 -14.38 3.74
N VAL A 87 -0.02 -14.32 2.60
CA VAL A 87 -0.25 -15.42 1.66
C VAL A 87 -0.66 -16.73 2.38
N PRO A 88 -1.76 -16.71 3.16
CA PRO A 88 -2.21 -17.88 3.90
C PRO A 88 -2.49 -19.04 2.93
N GLY A 89 -2.06 -20.24 3.30
CA GLY A 89 -2.13 -21.43 2.45
C GLY A 89 -0.93 -21.63 1.52
N MET A 90 0.02 -20.70 1.46
CA MET A 90 1.33 -20.94 0.85
C MET A 90 2.32 -21.49 1.87
N GLY A 91 3.25 -22.33 1.41
CA GLY A 91 4.30 -22.93 2.24
C GLY A 91 5.36 -21.92 2.70
N ASP A 92 6.14 -22.30 3.72
CA ASP A 92 7.04 -21.41 4.46
C ASP A 92 8.09 -20.71 3.59
N GLU A 93 8.65 -21.40 2.60
CA GLU A 93 9.66 -20.82 1.71
C GLU A 93 9.08 -19.68 0.84
N ILE A 94 7.87 -19.87 0.30
CA ILE A 94 7.17 -18.82 -0.45
C ILE A 94 6.82 -17.66 0.48
N ARG A 95 6.40 -17.97 1.71
CA ARG A 95 6.06 -16.94 2.70
C ARG A 95 7.27 -16.06 3.03
N LYS A 96 8.42 -16.66 3.36
CA LYS A 96 9.65 -15.90 3.65
C LYS A 96 10.05 -15.02 2.47
N PHE A 97 9.95 -15.54 1.25
CA PHE A 97 10.21 -14.75 0.04
C PHE A 97 9.28 -13.55 -0.07
N VAL A 98 7.97 -13.75 0.16
CA VAL A 98 6.97 -12.67 0.11
C VAL A 98 7.18 -11.64 1.22
N GLU A 99 7.47 -12.08 2.44
CA GLU A 99 7.78 -11.19 3.57
C GLU A 99 9.02 -10.34 3.29
N GLN A 100 10.06 -10.95 2.70
CA GLN A 100 11.26 -10.22 2.27
C GLN A 100 10.95 -9.18 1.18
N ALA A 101 10.14 -9.54 0.18
CA ALA A 101 9.73 -8.62 -0.88
C ALA A 101 8.91 -7.43 -0.33
N LEU A 102 7.99 -7.68 0.61
CA LEU A 102 7.22 -6.62 1.28
C LEU A 102 8.15 -5.69 2.07
N PHE A 103 9.14 -6.25 2.78
CA PHE A 103 10.14 -5.48 3.51
C PHE A 103 10.98 -4.59 2.56
N GLU A 104 11.48 -5.14 1.46
CA GLU A 104 12.27 -4.40 0.46
C GLU A 104 11.48 -3.27 -0.21
N SER A 105 10.20 -3.50 -0.50
CA SER A 105 9.28 -2.47 -1.00
C SER A 105 8.86 -1.44 0.07
N ARG A 106 9.33 -1.56 1.32
CA ARG A 106 8.94 -0.73 2.47
C ARG A 106 7.44 -0.75 2.74
N VAL A 107 6.79 -1.89 2.49
CA VAL A 107 5.39 -2.12 2.84
C VAL A 107 5.32 -2.54 4.30
N GLU A 108 4.47 -1.87 5.07
CA GLU A 108 4.24 -2.20 6.47
C GLU A 108 3.20 -3.31 6.58
N VAL A 109 3.50 -4.38 7.31
CA VAL A 109 2.62 -5.55 7.41
C VAL A 109 2.09 -5.67 8.84
N HIS A 110 0.77 -5.72 8.98
CA HIS A 110 0.06 -5.95 10.23
C HIS A 110 -0.75 -7.24 10.11
N THR A 111 -0.17 -8.35 10.56
CA THR A 111 -0.88 -9.64 10.72
C THR A 111 -1.64 -9.67 12.06
N GLN A 112 -2.47 -10.70 12.26
CA GLN A 112 -3.34 -10.86 13.42
C GLN A 112 -4.20 -9.62 13.70
N THR A 113 -4.50 -8.84 12.67
CA THR A 113 -5.11 -7.52 12.77
C THR A 113 -6.39 -7.50 11.95
N ARG A 114 -7.51 -7.28 12.64
CA ARG A 114 -8.82 -7.14 12.00
C ARG A 114 -9.20 -5.68 11.90
N VAL A 115 -9.67 -5.26 10.73
CA VAL A 115 -10.27 -3.93 10.54
C VAL A 115 -11.65 -3.90 11.20
N ALA A 116 -11.83 -3.00 12.18
CA ALA A 116 -13.12 -2.68 12.79
C ALA A 116 -13.62 -1.31 12.26
N ARG A 117 -14.93 -1.07 12.38
CA ARG A 117 -15.60 0.16 11.93
C ARG A 117 -15.60 1.24 13.00
#